data_AF-A0A9P0JSC7-F1
#
_entry.id   AF-A0A9P0JSC7-F1
#
_cell.length_a   1.000
_cell.length_b   1.000
_cell.length_c   1.000
_cell.angle_alpha   90.00
_cell.angle_beta   90.00
_cell.angle_gamma   90.00
#
_symmetry.space_group_name_H-M   'P 1'
#
loop_
_entity.id
_entity.type
_entity.pdbx_description
1 polymer ?
#
loop_
_entity_poly.entity_id
_entity_poly.type
_entity_poly.pdbx_seq_one_letter_code
_entity_poly.pdbx_strand_id
1 'polypeptide(L)'
;MEVMEDGNLMDKLGILIKRDMEYYQSKQAILQQTVCPGVMGGKLDFPRSASFASIKLVQWWEDEYIAAYKQPSGFFQTTKKETSSEDSDSTEDEIVKNSDPPKFMSLVSKSSEEFLDHLHILTQEALDHADLSVLTGTIGAAALLKNYLWFYIQTTESSSYSLAEVQKSSKRYNEMCEALAERLLDLYCRLISLYILQDAECLDWECHKPFFECERGSYTIQMWWTFMQGTKEDLWNTVPPKMAQRVFSGMLNESLTILTVRYTQVTKNCKYSILGTEKEDSSKTHIARLC
;
A
#
# COMPACT_ATOMS: atom_id res chain seq x y z
N MET A 1 -22.25 -3.11 6.55
CA MET A 1 -21.98 -3.70 7.87
C MET A 1 -22.50 -2.72 8.90
N GLU A 2 -23.59 -3.04 9.60
CA GLU A 2 -24.10 -2.18 10.69
C GLU A 2 -23.39 -2.57 11.98
N VAL A 3 -22.72 -1.60 12.61
CA VAL A 3 -21.98 -1.78 13.86
C VAL A 3 -22.79 -1.10 14.95
N MET A 4 -22.96 -1.75 16.11
CA MET A 4 -23.68 -1.13 17.23
C MET A 4 -22.94 0.14 17.66
N GLU A 5 -23.65 1.26 17.74
CA GLU A 5 -23.06 2.57 18.08
C GLU A 5 -22.97 2.74 19.61
N ASP A 6 -23.86 2.08 20.35
CA ASP A 6 -23.99 2.17 21.80
C ASP A 6 -23.20 1.08 22.53
N GLY A 7 -22.38 1.48 23.51
CA GLY A 7 -21.63 0.57 24.38
C GLY A 7 -20.21 1.02 24.72
N ASN A 8 -19.55 0.27 25.59
CA ASN A 8 -18.13 0.42 25.90
C ASN A 8 -17.26 0.13 24.66
N LEU A 9 -16.18 0.89 24.44
CA LEU A 9 -15.34 0.74 23.25
C LEU A 9 -14.79 -0.68 23.08
N MET A 10 -14.32 -1.29 24.16
CA MET A 10 -13.69 -2.61 24.08
C MET A 10 -14.68 -3.70 23.65
N ASP A 11 -15.94 -3.61 24.10
CA ASP A 11 -16.98 -4.56 23.66
C ASP A 11 -17.33 -4.35 22.18
N LYS A 12 -17.41 -3.08 21.74
CA LYS A 12 -17.61 -2.72 20.33
C LYS A 12 -16.47 -3.22 19.45
N LEU A 13 -15.22 -3.13 19.92
CA LEU A 13 -14.03 -3.61 19.22
C LEU A 13 -14.08 -5.13 19.01
N GLY A 14 -14.37 -5.91 20.06
CA GLY A 14 -14.47 -7.36 19.95
C GLY A 14 -15.51 -7.81 18.93
N ILE A 15 -16.67 -7.13 18.89
CA ILE A 15 -17.71 -7.39 17.89
C ILE A 15 -17.27 -6.98 16.49
N LEU A 16 -16.58 -5.84 16.36
CA LEU A 16 -16.06 -5.36 15.07
C LEU A 16 -15.05 -6.33 14.47
N ILE A 17 -14.07 -6.77 15.26
CA ILE A 17 -13.05 -7.75 14.85
C ILE A 17 -13.72 -9.05 14.41
N LYS A 18 -14.66 -9.57 15.21
CA LYS A 18 -15.38 -10.80 14.89
C LYS A 18 -16.14 -10.68 13.56
N ARG A 19 -16.84 -9.56 13.33
CA ARG A 19 -17.60 -9.32 12.10
C ARG A 19 -16.70 -9.12 10.89
N ASP A 20 -15.55 -8.47 11.06
CA ASP A 20 -14.55 -8.31 10.01
C ASP A 20 -14.00 -9.67 9.57
N MET A 21 -13.71 -10.55 10.54
CA MET A 21 -13.31 -11.94 10.26
C MET A 21 -14.42 -12.78 9.62
N GLU A 22 -15.68 -12.68 10.08
CA GLU A 22 -16.81 -13.37 9.45
C GLU A 22 -17.01 -12.91 7.99
N TYR A 23 -16.83 -11.62 7.74
CA TYR A 23 -16.88 -11.06 6.40
C TYR A 23 -15.74 -11.59 5.53
N TYR A 24 -14.51 -11.62 6.05
CA TYR A 24 -13.37 -12.21 5.35
C TYR A 24 -13.59 -13.68 5.04
N GLN A 25 -14.03 -14.50 6.01
CA GLN A 25 -14.29 -15.93 5.81
C GLN A 25 -15.34 -16.18 4.73
N SER A 26 -16.40 -15.37 4.70
CA SER A 26 -17.50 -15.55 3.73
C SER A 26 -17.19 -15.04 2.32
N LYS A 27 -16.39 -13.98 2.19
CA LYS A 27 -16.16 -13.30 0.90
C LYS A 27 -14.73 -13.30 0.40
N GLN A 28 -13.78 -13.78 1.20
CA GLN A 28 -12.34 -13.75 0.92
C GLN A 28 -11.88 -12.32 0.54
N ALA A 29 -12.39 -11.32 1.25
CA ALA A 29 -12.09 -9.92 1.01
C ALA A 29 -12.30 -9.12 2.29
N ILE A 30 -11.55 -8.04 2.46
CA ILE A 30 -11.77 -7.06 3.53
C ILE A 30 -12.57 -5.89 2.97
N LEU A 31 -13.51 -5.37 3.75
CA LEU A 31 -14.20 -4.12 3.42
C LEU A 31 -13.20 -2.97 3.50
N GLN A 32 -13.01 -2.24 2.40
CA GLN A 32 -12.15 -1.05 2.37
C GLN A 32 -13.00 0.21 2.18
N GLN A 33 -12.57 1.30 2.79
CA GLN A 33 -13.13 2.63 2.54
C GLN A 33 -12.02 3.64 2.28
N THR A 34 -12.34 4.67 1.52
CA THR A 34 -11.42 5.76 1.21
C THR A 34 -11.24 6.66 2.43
N VAL A 35 -10.00 6.81 2.90
CA VAL A 35 -9.64 7.71 4.00
C VAL A 35 -9.36 9.11 3.46
N CYS A 36 -8.55 9.22 2.40
CA CYS A 36 -8.19 10.48 1.78
C CYS A 36 -8.46 10.40 0.27
N PRO A 37 -9.18 11.37 -0.33
CA PRO A 37 -9.38 11.40 -1.78
C PRO A 37 -8.11 11.85 -2.52
N GLY A 38 -7.14 12.46 -1.82
CA GLY A 38 -5.90 12.97 -2.40
C GLY A 38 -4.88 11.87 -2.68
N VAL A 39 -4.05 12.08 -3.71
CA VAL A 39 -2.94 11.19 -4.10
C VAL A 39 -1.72 11.34 -3.17
N MET A 40 -1.67 12.43 -2.41
CA MET A 40 -0.58 12.76 -1.48
C MET A 40 -1.03 12.47 -0.04
N GLY A 41 -0.34 11.57 0.66
CA GLY A 41 -0.63 11.18 2.05
C GLY A 41 -0.29 12.26 3.09
N GLY A 42 0.14 13.45 2.66
CA GLY A 42 0.52 14.55 3.54
C GLY A 42 1.76 14.25 4.40
N LYS A 43 1.88 14.97 5.53
CA LYS A 43 3.05 14.86 6.43
C LYS A 43 3.19 13.46 7.05
N LEU A 44 2.07 12.83 7.38
CA LEU A 44 2.02 11.52 8.04
C LEU A 44 1.91 10.34 7.06
N ASP A 45 1.88 10.60 5.75
CA ASP A 45 1.77 9.55 4.73
C ASP A 45 0.51 8.68 4.94
N PHE A 46 -0.66 9.31 5.01
CA PHE A 46 -1.93 8.59 5.10
C PHE A 46 -2.18 7.73 3.85
N PRO A 47 -2.70 6.51 4.02
CA PRO A 47 -3.12 5.68 2.90
C PRO A 47 -4.38 6.24 2.24
N ARG A 48 -4.57 5.95 0.95
CA ARG A 48 -5.78 6.35 0.22
C ARG A 48 -7.01 5.60 0.71
N SER A 49 -6.88 4.28 0.90
CA SER A 49 -7.89 3.41 1.51
C SER A 49 -7.35 2.68 2.74
N ALA A 50 -8.25 2.30 3.64
CA ALA A 50 -7.95 1.44 4.77
C ALA A 50 -9.12 0.50 5.05
N SER A 51 -8.91 -0.52 5.88
CA SER A 51 -10.00 -1.42 6.26
C SER A 51 -11.11 -0.66 6.99
N PHE A 52 -12.36 -1.00 6.71
CA PHE A 52 -13.54 -0.44 7.35
C PHE A 52 -13.44 -0.52 8.87
N ALA A 53 -12.95 -1.65 9.38
CA ALA A 53 -12.76 -1.85 10.81
C ALA A 53 -11.74 -0.86 11.41
N SER A 54 -10.61 -0.61 10.73
CA SER A 54 -9.63 0.37 11.22
C SER A 54 -10.19 1.80 11.21
N ILE A 55 -10.96 2.16 10.19
CA ILE A 55 -11.60 3.49 10.09
C ILE A 55 -12.62 3.67 11.21
N LYS A 56 -13.44 2.65 11.49
CA LYS A 56 -14.40 2.68 12.59
C LYS A 56 -13.74 2.78 13.96
N LEU A 57 -12.66 2.03 14.18
CA LEU A 57 -11.89 2.10 15.42
C LEU A 57 -11.34 3.52 15.65
N VAL A 58 -10.78 4.11 14.59
CA VAL A 58 -10.22 5.46 14.64
C VAL A 58 -11.29 6.54 14.82
N GLN A 59 -12.49 6.36 14.25
CA GLN A 59 -13.64 7.22 14.56
C GLN A 59 -14.00 7.16 16.05
N TRP A 60 -14.06 5.95 16.62
CA TRP A 60 -14.34 5.83 18.05
C TRP A 60 -13.24 6.37 18.95
N TRP A 61 -11.97 6.28 18.52
CA TRP A 61 -10.87 6.95 19.22
C TRP A 61 -11.02 8.47 19.16
N GLU A 62 -11.49 9.03 18.04
CA GLU A 62 -11.77 10.46 17.93
C GLU A 62 -12.88 10.89 18.89
N ASP A 63 -13.98 10.13 18.98
CA ASP A 63 -15.08 10.44 19.90
C ASP A 63 -14.60 10.46 21.36
N GLU A 64 -13.79 9.46 21.76
CA GLU A 64 -13.21 9.39 23.12
C GLU A 64 -12.11 10.45 23.33
N TYR A 65 -11.40 10.87 22.29
CA TYR A 65 -10.44 11.97 22.35
C TYR A 65 -11.14 13.31 22.60
N ILE A 66 -12.23 13.59 21.87
CA ILE A 66 -13.06 14.79 22.05
C ILE A 66 -13.64 14.81 23.46
N ALA A 67 -14.13 13.67 23.95
CA ALA A 67 -14.60 13.51 25.33
C ALA A 67 -13.51 13.83 26.37
N ALA A 68 -12.26 13.43 26.12
CA ALA A 68 -11.17 13.60 27.08
C ALA A 68 -10.48 14.97 27.06
N TYR A 69 -10.25 15.53 25.87
CA TYR A 69 -9.48 16.77 25.68
C TYR A 69 -10.37 17.97 25.34
N LYS A 70 -11.66 17.77 25.10
CA LYS A 70 -12.64 18.81 24.70
C LYS A 70 -12.23 19.59 23.45
N GLN A 71 -11.37 19.00 22.62
CA GLN A 71 -10.87 19.55 21.38
C GLN A 71 -10.84 18.44 20.32
N PRO A 72 -11.22 18.73 19.07
CA PRO A 72 -11.08 17.78 17.97
C PRO A 72 -9.59 17.62 17.60
N SER A 73 -9.19 16.42 17.17
CA SER A 73 -7.82 16.17 16.69
C SER A 73 -7.51 16.87 15.37
N GLY A 74 -8.55 17.22 14.61
CA GLY A 74 -8.45 17.84 13.29
C GLY A 74 -8.29 16.83 12.13
N PHE A 75 -8.30 15.51 12.40
CA PHE A 75 -8.25 14.50 11.33
C PHE A 75 -9.59 14.23 10.68
N PHE A 76 -10.69 14.27 11.44
CA PHE A 76 -12.04 14.24 10.89
C PHE A 76 -12.61 15.65 10.88
N GLN A 77 -12.95 16.17 9.70
CA GLN A 77 -13.84 17.32 9.61
C GLN A 77 -15.22 16.83 10.03
N THR A 78 -15.70 17.29 11.19
CA THR A 78 -17.13 17.34 11.42
C THR A 78 -17.70 18.19 10.30
N THR A 79 -18.45 17.59 9.39
CA THR A 79 -19.33 18.33 8.49
C THR A 79 -20.31 19.07 9.38
N LYS A 80 -19.94 20.26 9.84
CA LYS A 80 -20.90 21.29 10.19
C LYS A 80 -21.66 21.53 8.90
N LYS A 81 -22.87 20.99 8.83
CA LYS A 81 -23.86 21.42 7.85
C LYS A 81 -24.03 22.93 8.08
N GLU A 82 -23.37 23.73 7.25
CA GLU A 82 -23.74 25.11 7.05
C GLU A 82 -25.15 25.13 6.44
N THR A 83 -26.14 25.22 7.31
CA THR A 83 -27.43 25.84 6.97
C THR A 83 -27.86 26.65 8.18
N SER A 84 -27.69 27.95 8.02
CA SER A 84 -28.19 29.04 8.85
C SER A 84 -29.68 28.93 9.15
N SER A 85 -30.07 29.07 10.42
CA SER A 85 -30.94 30.15 10.94
C SER A 85 -31.59 29.75 12.28
N GLU A 86 -31.30 30.55 13.30
CA GLU A 86 -32.15 31.03 14.41
C GLU A 86 -33.30 30.15 14.97
N ASP A 87 -33.25 30.02 16.30
CA ASP A 87 -34.34 29.72 17.25
C ASP A 87 -35.12 28.40 17.12
N SER A 88 -34.73 27.42 17.95
CA SER A 88 -35.65 26.87 18.96
C SER A 88 -34.93 25.90 19.90
N ASP A 89 -35.13 26.18 21.17
CA ASP A 89 -34.90 25.36 22.36
C ASP A 89 -35.21 23.86 22.14
N SER A 90 -34.16 23.04 22.13
CA SER A 90 -34.25 21.62 22.47
C SER A 90 -32.90 21.16 23.03
N THR A 91 -32.81 21.17 24.36
CA THR A 91 -31.93 20.29 25.12
C THR A 91 -32.17 18.85 24.66
N GLU A 92 -31.40 18.40 23.68
CA GLU A 92 -31.15 16.98 23.48
C GLU A 92 -29.92 16.63 24.33
N ASP A 93 -30.16 15.72 25.28
CA ASP A 93 -29.20 15.14 26.21
C ASP A 93 -28.02 14.51 25.45
N GLU A 94 -27.05 15.33 25.03
CA GLU A 94 -25.72 14.85 24.68
C GLU A 94 -25.09 14.38 25.99
N ILE A 95 -25.14 13.08 26.25
CA ILE A 95 -24.44 12.44 27.36
C ILE A 95 -22.97 12.80 27.21
N VAL A 96 -22.54 13.87 27.88
CA VAL A 96 -21.15 14.31 27.91
C VAL A 96 -20.38 13.21 28.64
N LYS A 97 -19.88 12.24 27.88
CA LYS A 97 -18.91 11.26 28.37
C LYS A 97 -17.71 12.06 28.85
N ASN A 98 -17.56 12.20 30.16
CA ASN A 98 -16.37 12.79 30.75
C ASN A 98 -15.33 11.68 30.87
N SER A 99 -14.55 11.46 29.81
CA SER A 99 -13.39 10.57 29.84
C SER A 99 -12.18 11.34 30.38
N ASP A 100 -11.37 10.74 31.26
CA ASP A 100 -10.12 11.36 31.71
C ASP A 100 -8.99 11.06 30.71
N PRO A 101 -8.06 11.99 30.42
CA PRO A 101 -6.91 11.74 29.54
C PRO A 101 -6.12 10.45 29.81
N PRO A 102 -5.80 10.05 31.07
CA PRO A 102 -5.12 8.77 31.32
C PRO A 102 -6.00 7.55 31.01
N LYS A 103 -7.31 7.63 31.23
CA LYS A 103 -8.25 6.55 30.91
C LYS A 103 -8.31 6.35 29.40
N PHE A 104 -8.42 7.45 28.64
CA PHE A 104 -8.34 7.46 27.18
C PHE A 104 -7.06 6.77 26.69
N MET A 105 -5.88 7.17 27.19
CA MET A 105 -4.61 6.57 26.75
C MET A 105 -4.53 5.07 27.04
N SER A 106 -5.01 4.61 28.21
CA SER A 106 -5.04 3.18 28.53
C SER A 106 -5.97 2.40 27.60
N LEU A 107 -7.09 3.00 27.20
CA LEU A 107 -8.10 2.41 26.34
C LEU A 107 -7.61 2.36 24.88
N VAL A 108 -6.96 3.42 24.39
CA VAL A 108 -6.29 3.43 23.08
C VAL A 108 -5.19 2.36 23.04
N SER A 109 -4.38 2.25 24.09
CA SER A 109 -3.33 1.24 24.15
C SER A 109 -3.90 -0.17 24.01
N LYS A 110 -4.88 -0.55 24.86
CA LYS A 110 -5.50 -1.88 24.84
C LYS A 110 -6.19 -2.18 23.51
N SER A 111 -7.02 -1.25 23.03
CA SER A 111 -7.72 -1.44 21.76
C SER A 111 -6.76 -1.52 20.57
N SER A 112 -5.65 -0.78 20.60
CA SER A 112 -4.63 -0.85 19.56
C SER A 112 -3.89 -2.19 19.56
N GLU A 113 -3.63 -2.79 20.73
CA GLU A 113 -2.99 -4.10 20.84
C GLU A 113 -3.90 -5.22 20.36
N GLU A 114 -5.17 -5.25 20.78
CA GLU A 114 -6.14 -6.25 20.31
C GLU A 114 -6.36 -6.18 18.79
N PHE A 115 -6.44 -4.96 18.24
CA PHE A 115 -6.60 -4.79 16.80
C PHE A 115 -5.33 -5.15 16.02
N LEU A 116 -4.14 -4.97 16.61
CA LEU A 116 -2.89 -5.36 15.98
C LEU A 116 -2.82 -6.88 15.82
N ASP A 117 -3.26 -7.64 16.82
CA ASP A 117 -3.33 -9.10 16.75
C ASP A 117 -4.29 -9.56 15.64
N HIS A 118 -5.42 -8.86 15.46
CA HIS A 118 -6.33 -9.09 14.32
C HIS A 118 -5.65 -8.82 12.97
N LEU A 119 -4.91 -7.72 12.83
CA LEU A 119 -4.17 -7.44 11.60
C LEU A 119 -3.08 -8.48 11.32
N HIS A 120 -2.45 -9.04 12.35
CA HIS A 120 -1.50 -10.15 12.18
C HIS A 120 -2.17 -11.39 11.61
N ILE A 121 -3.37 -11.74 12.07
CA ILE A 121 -4.16 -12.85 11.52
C ILE A 121 -4.48 -12.59 10.05
N LEU A 122 -5.03 -11.42 9.72
CA LEU A 122 -5.35 -11.05 8.34
C LEU A 122 -4.12 -11.03 7.43
N THR A 123 -2.98 -10.60 7.93
CA THR A 123 -1.71 -10.63 7.20
C THR A 123 -1.30 -12.05 6.86
N GLN A 124 -1.37 -12.96 7.84
CA GLN A 124 -0.98 -14.36 7.65
C GLN A 124 -1.88 -15.02 6.60
N GLU A 125 -3.20 -14.85 6.74
CA GLU A 125 -4.20 -15.33 5.79
C GLU A 125 -3.98 -14.77 4.37
N ALA A 126 -3.70 -13.47 4.24
CA ALA A 126 -3.41 -12.85 2.96
C ALA A 126 -2.14 -13.41 2.31
N LEU A 127 -1.11 -13.72 3.09
CA LEU A 127 0.14 -14.30 2.58
C LEU A 127 -0.05 -15.76 2.18
N ASP A 128 -0.77 -16.55 2.97
CA ASP A 128 -1.03 -17.98 2.69
C ASP A 128 -1.88 -18.18 1.43
N HIS A 129 -2.80 -17.24 1.17
CA HIS A 129 -3.65 -17.25 -0.03
C HIS A 129 -3.14 -16.36 -1.18
N ALA A 130 -2.00 -15.69 -1.01
CA ALA A 130 -1.45 -14.71 -1.95
C ALA A 130 -2.46 -13.62 -2.38
N ASP A 131 -3.32 -13.18 -1.46
CA ASP A 131 -4.33 -12.16 -1.69
C ASP A 131 -3.76 -10.75 -1.49
N LEU A 132 -3.40 -10.11 -2.61
CA LEU A 132 -2.89 -8.75 -2.64
C LEU A 132 -3.90 -7.70 -2.17
N SER A 133 -5.20 -7.93 -2.37
CA SER A 133 -6.24 -6.97 -1.97
C SER A 133 -6.38 -6.93 -0.44
N VAL A 134 -6.40 -8.10 0.19
CA VAL A 134 -6.44 -8.25 1.65
C VAL A 134 -5.14 -7.74 2.28
N LEU A 135 -3.99 -8.06 1.68
CA LEU A 135 -2.68 -7.59 2.14
C LEU A 135 -2.59 -6.06 2.12
N THR A 136 -2.94 -5.42 1.00
CA THR A 136 -2.85 -3.96 0.86
C THR A 136 -3.88 -3.23 1.72
N GLY A 137 -5.10 -3.80 1.89
CA GLY A 137 -6.09 -3.28 2.84
C GLY A 137 -5.61 -3.33 4.30
N THR A 138 -4.87 -4.38 4.65
CA THR A 138 -4.24 -4.56 5.97
C THR A 138 -3.09 -3.57 6.19
N ILE A 139 -2.28 -3.31 5.15
CA ILE A 139 -1.25 -2.24 5.16
C ILE A 139 -1.90 -0.87 5.40
N GLY A 140 -2.99 -0.57 4.69
CA GLY A 140 -3.74 0.68 4.87
C GLY A 140 -4.26 0.82 6.31
N ALA A 141 -4.81 -0.26 6.88
CA ALA A 141 -5.26 -0.28 8.27
C ALA A 141 -4.12 0.00 9.27
N ALA A 142 -2.98 -0.70 9.12
CA ALA A 142 -1.82 -0.52 9.99
C ALA A 142 -1.23 0.89 9.90
N ALA A 143 -1.12 1.44 8.68
CA ALA A 143 -0.60 2.78 8.46
C ALA A 143 -1.51 3.86 9.05
N LEU A 144 -2.84 3.70 8.92
CA LEU A 144 -3.82 4.61 9.51
C LEU A 144 -3.67 4.66 11.04
N LEU A 145 -3.71 3.50 11.69
CA LEU A 145 -3.62 3.41 13.15
C LEU A 145 -2.28 3.93 13.67
N LYS A 146 -1.18 3.60 13.00
CA LYS A 146 0.15 4.16 13.30
C LYS A 146 0.13 5.70 13.34
N ASN A 147 -0.49 6.33 12.34
CA ASN A 147 -0.52 7.79 12.23
C ASN A 147 -1.33 8.45 13.35
N TYR A 148 -2.47 7.85 13.72
CA TYR A 148 -3.28 8.33 14.85
C TYR A 148 -2.57 8.14 16.19
N LEU A 149 -1.96 6.98 16.43
CA LEU A 149 -1.16 6.74 17.64
C LEU A 149 0.00 7.73 17.74
N TRP A 150 0.68 7.99 16.63
CA TRP A 150 1.75 9.00 16.58
C TRP A 150 1.25 10.38 16.98
N PHE A 151 0.09 10.79 16.47
CA PHE A 151 -0.52 12.07 16.86
C PHE A 151 -0.84 12.13 18.35
N TYR A 152 -1.52 11.12 18.90
CA TYR A 152 -1.87 11.10 20.33
C TYR A 152 -0.64 11.17 21.24
N ILE A 153 0.48 10.57 20.81
CA ILE A 153 1.77 10.68 21.51
C ILE A 153 2.28 12.13 21.49
N GLN A 154 2.16 12.84 20.36
CA GLN A 154 2.64 14.22 20.26
C GLN A 154 1.78 15.23 21.01
N THR A 155 0.46 15.01 21.08
CA THR A 155 -0.45 15.92 21.78
C THR A 155 -0.45 15.73 23.30
N THR A 156 0.10 14.62 23.79
CA THR A 156 0.11 14.32 25.22
C THR A 156 1.41 14.79 25.85
N GLU A 157 1.35 15.90 26.58
CA GLU A 157 2.52 16.54 27.21
C GLU A 157 3.05 15.81 28.47
N SER A 158 2.32 14.81 28.98
CA SER A 158 2.61 14.17 30.26
C SER A 158 3.35 12.84 30.12
N SER A 159 4.56 12.76 30.70
CA SER A 159 5.32 11.52 30.94
C SER A 159 4.58 10.60 31.91
N SER A 160 3.62 9.86 31.39
CA SER A 160 2.79 8.90 32.12
C SER A 160 3.10 7.49 31.65
N TYR A 161 2.85 6.50 32.51
CA TYR A 161 2.99 5.07 32.17
C TYR A 161 2.19 4.71 30.90
N SER A 162 0.97 5.24 30.76
CA SER A 162 0.10 5.01 29.60
C SER A 162 0.66 5.59 28.29
N LEU A 163 1.46 6.67 28.34
CA LEU A 163 2.14 7.19 27.15
C LEU A 163 3.19 6.19 26.62
N ALA A 164 3.92 5.53 27.53
CA ALA A 164 4.92 4.53 27.16
C ALA A 164 4.29 3.30 26.49
N GLU A 165 3.10 2.88 26.95
CA GLU A 165 2.35 1.78 26.32
C GLU A 165 1.89 2.15 24.90
N VAL A 166 1.31 3.34 24.71
CA VAL A 166 0.89 3.82 23.38
C VAL A 166 2.09 3.99 22.43
N GLN A 167 3.24 4.45 22.93
CA GLN A 167 4.49 4.51 22.17
C GLN A 167 4.96 3.12 21.72
N LYS A 168 4.89 2.12 22.60
CA LYS A 168 5.20 0.73 22.27
C LYS A 168 4.26 0.21 21.18
N SER A 169 2.96 0.45 21.29
CA SER A 169 2.00 0.07 20.25
C SER A 169 2.31 0.74 18.92
N SER A 170 2.53 2.06 18.90
CA SER A 170 2.91 2.82 17.70
C SER A 170 4.15 2.23 17.01
N LYS A 171 5.16 1.83 17.80
CA LYS A 171 6.36 1.17 17.27
C LYS A 171 6.04 -0.18 16.63
N ARG A 172 5.21 -1.03 17.24
CA ARG A 172 4.81 -2.32 16.68
C ARG A 172 4.06 -2.17 15.36
N TYR A 173 3.16 -1.19 15.25
CA TYR A 173 2.49 -0.87 13.98
C TYR A 173 3.47 -0.42 12.90
N ASN A 174 4.50 0.36 13.28
CA ASN A 174 5.55 0.76 12.35
C ASN A 174 6.39 -0.44 11.88
N GLU A 175 6.81 -1.31 12.79
CA GLU A 175 7.54 -2.55 12.47
C GLU A 175 6.73 -3.45 11.52
N MET A 176 5.42 -3.58 11.76
CA MET A 176 4.52 -4.30 10.87
C MET A 176 4.44 -3.67 9.48
N CYS A 177 4.28 -2.34 9.38
CA CYS A 177 4.27 -1.63 8.09
C CYS A 177 5.55 -1.88 7.29
N GLU A 178 6.71 -1.84 7.95
CA GLU A 178 8.00 -2.08 7.29
C GLU A 178 8.14 -3.51 6.80
N ALA A 179 7.80 -4.49 7.64
CA ALA A 179 7.84 -5.91 7.27
C ALA A 179 6.89 -6.21 6.10
N LEU A 180 5.66 -5.67 6.14
CA LEU A 180 4.67 -5.85 5.07
C LEU A 180 5.12 -5.24 3.74
N ALA A 181 5.77 -4.09 3.77
CA ALA A 181 6.30 -3.46 2.55
C ALA A 181 7.43 -4.28 1.90
N GLU A 182 8.31 -4.89 2.71
CA GLU A 182 9.33 -5.81 2.20
C GLU A 182 8.70 -7.05 1.57
N ARG A 183 7.67 -7.63 2.22
CA ARG A 183 6.94 -8.78 1.65
C ARG A 183 6.22 -8.42 0.35
N LEU A 184 5.59 -7.24 0.29
CA LEU A 184 4.93 -6.74 -0.91
C LEU A 184 5.91 -6.56 -2.06
N LEU A 185 7.08 -5.99 -1.79
CA LEU A 185 8.16 -5.86 -2.76
C LEU A 185 8.64 -7.22 -3.27
N ASP A 186 8.92 -8.17 -2.37
CA ASP A 186 9.35 -9.52 -2.75
C ASP A 186 8.33 -10.20 -3.67
N LEU A 187 7.05 -10.13 -3.32
CA LEU A 187 5.97 -10.72 -4.12
C LEU A 187 5.92 -10.13 -5.54
N TYR A 188 5.95 -8.80 -5.67
CA TYR A 188 5.96 -8.15 -6.98
C TYR A 188 7.23 -8.44 -7.79
N CYS A 189 8.40 -8.45 -7.14
CA CYS A 189 9.67 -8.80 -7.78
C CYS A 189 9.66 -10.26 -8.29
N ARG A 190 9.08 -11.18 -7.53
CA ARG A 190 8.89 -12.57 -7.97
C ARG A 190 7.92 -12.65 -9.13
N LEU A 191 6.80 -11.94 -9.07
CA LEU A 191 5.77 -11.96 -10.10
C LEU A 191 6.34 -11.46 -11.44
N ILE A 192 7.03 -10.31 -11.43
CA ILE A 192 7.61 -9.74 -12.65
C ILE A 192 8.71 -10.64 -13.20
N SER A 193 9.56 -11.22 -12.35
CA SER A 193 10.68 -12.07 -12.77
C SER A 193 10.22 -13.42 -13.33
N LEU A 194 9.18 -14.02 -12.76
CA LEU A 194 8.71 -15.36 -13.10
C LEU A 194 7.64 -15.39 -14.19
N TYR A 195 6.79 -14.36 -14.29
CA TYR A 195 5.63 -14.41 -15.20
C TYR A 195 5.67 -13.37 -16.30
N ILE A 196 6.26 -12.20 -16.05
CA ILE A 196 6.27 -11.10 -17.04
C ILE A 196 7.55 -11.13 -17.86
N LEU A 197 8.67 -11.36 -17.21
CA LEU A 197 9.98 -11.41 -17.84
C LEU A 197 10.35 -12.84 -18.29
N GLN A 198 9.57 -13.88 -18.03
CA GLN A 198 9.83 -15.18 -18.66
C GLN A 198 9.16 -15.22 -20.03
N ASP A 199 9.94 -14.97 -21.09
CA ASP A 199 9.46 -15.12 -22.46
C ASP A 199 10.37 -16.11 -23.20
N ALA A 200 9.82 -17.28 -23.54
CA ALA A 200 10.53 -18.35 -24.22
C ALA A 200 10.75 -18.06 -25.71
N GLU A 201 9.89 -17.26 -26.34
CA GLU A 201 9.99 -16.93 -27.77
C GLU A 201 11.01 -15.81 -28.01
N CYS A 202 11.17 -14.90 -27.05
CA CYS A 202 12.28 -13.94 -27.04
C CYS A 202 13.65 -14.58 -26.79
N LEU A 203 13.69 -15.88 -26.47
CA LEU A 203 14.92 -16.65 -26.24
C LEU A 203 15.30 -17.52 -27.45
N ASP A 204 14.55 -17.48 -28.56
CA ASP A 204 14.94 -18.11 -29.83
C ASP A 204 16.01 -17.28 -30.56
N TRP A 205 17.19 -17.17 -29.94
CA TRP A 205 18.37 -16.50 -30.48
C TRP A 205 18.92 -17.19 -31.74
N GLU A 206 18.42 -18.40 -32.04
CA GLU A 206 18.77 -19.19 -33.21
C GLU A 206 17.84 -18.90 -34.39
N CYS A 207 16.71 -18.22 -34.19
CA CYS A 207 15.79 -17.84 -35.26
C CYS A 207 16.49 -16.98 -36.32
N HIS A 208 16.55 -17.47 -37.56
CA HIS A 208 17.20 -16.76 -38.68
C HIS A 208 16.34 -15.62 -39.23
N LYS A 209 15.09 -15.52 -38.76
CA LYS A 209 14.20 -14.41 -39.11
C LYS A 209 14.72 -13.18 -38.35
N PRO A 210 15.16 -12.11 -39.04
CA PRO A 210 15.57 -10.91 -38.35
C PRO A 210 14.42 -10.45 -37.47
N PHE A 211 14.71 -10.21 -36.19
CA PHE A 211 13.77 -9.53 -35.30
C PHE A 211 13.42 -8.19 -35.96
N PHE A 212 12.21 -8.08 -36.49
CA PHE A 212 11.78 -6.88 -37.20
C PHE A 212 11.44 -5.80 -36.15
N GLU A 213 12.46 -5.08 -35.69
CA GLU A 213 12.33 -3.93 -34.79
C GLU A 213 11.46 -2.79 -35.36
N CYS A 214 11.20 -2.79 -36.68
CA CYS A 214 10.53 -1.71 -37.38
C CYS A 214 8.99 -1.75 -37.32
N GLU A 215 8.35 -2.72 -36.68
CA GLU A 215 6.86 -2.79 -36.64
C GLU A 215 6.22 -2.73 -35.24
N ARG A 216 6.96 -2.95 -34.13
CA ARG A 216 6.61 -2.65 -32.71
C ARG A 216 7.73 -3.15 -31.79
N GLY A 217 8.00 -2.49 -30.65
CA GLY A 217 9.10 -2.86 -29.73
C GLY A 217 8.99 -4.27 -29.12
N SER A 218 10.03 -4.77 -28.43
CA SER A 218 10.01 -6.12 -27.79
C SER A 218 8.75 -6.36 -26.95
N TYR A 219 8.04 -7.46 -27.20
CA TYR A 219 6.81 -7.82 -26.51
C TYR A 219 7.03 -7.92 -24.99
N THR A 220 8.13 -8.52 -24.56
CA THR A 220 8.52 -8.55 -23.14
C THR A 220 8.66 -7.16 -22.54
N ILE A 221 9.24 -6.19 -23.27
CA ILE A 221 9.37 -4.80 -22.80
C ILE A 221 8.00 -4.11 -22.72
N GLN A 222 7.13 -4.34 -23.69
CA GLN A 222 5.77 -3.80 -23.68
C GLN A 222 4.96 -4.37 -22.51
N MET A 223 5.03 -5.68 -22.29
CA MET A 223 4.38 -6.36 -21.17
C MET A 223 4.92 -5.91 -19.83
N TRP A 224 6.24 -5.80 -19.69
CA TRP A 224 6.91 -5.27 -18.50
C TRP A 224 6.42 -3.86 -18.18
N TRP A 225 6.45 -2.94 -19.15
CA TRP A 225 6.02 -1.57 -18.91
C TRP A 225 4.53 -1.49 -18.59
N THR A 226 3.68 -2.26 -19.28
CA THR A 226 2.24 -2.32 -18.99
C THR A 226 1.99 -2.81 -17.57
N PHE A 227 2.69 -3.86 -17.14
CA PHE A 227 2.62 -4.37 -15.77
C PHE A 227 3.07 -3.32 -14.74
N MET A 228 4.22 -2.67 -14.98
CA MET A 228 4.72 -1.60 -14.10
C MET A 228 3.71 -0.46 -13.95
N GLN A 229 3.06 -0.05 -15.04
CA GLN A 229 2.08 1.04 -15.00
C GLN A 229 0.81 0.66 -14.23
N GLY A 230 0.31 -0.58 -14.41
CA GLY A 230 -0.80 -1.11 -13.62
C GLY A 230 -0.46 -1.17 -12.13
N THR A 231 0.69 -1.75 -11.78
CA THR A 231 1.12 -1.84 -10.37
C THR A 231 1.34 -0.47 -9.74
N LYS A 232 1.84 0.51 -10.49
CA LYS A 232 1.95 1.90 -10.01
C LYS A 232 0.59 2.45 -9.62
N GLU A 233 -0.42 2.28 -10.46
CA GLU A 233 -1.78 2.74 -10.16
C GLU A 233 -2.34 2.03 -8.92
N ASP A 234 -2.20 0.71 -8.84
CA ASP A 234 -2.67 -0.09 -7.71
C ASP A 234 -1.98 0.31 -6.39
N LEU A 235 -0.66 0.48 -6.39
CA LEU A 235 0.10 0.86 -5.19
C LEU A 235 -0.34 2.23 -4.66
N TRP A 236 -0.46 3.24 -5.51
CA TRP A 236 -0.89 4.58 -5.07
C TRP A 236 -2.38 4.63 -4.66
N ASN A 237 -3.17 3.63 -5.07
CA ASN A 237 -4.57 3.52 -4.69
C ASN A 237 -4.80 2.73 -3.40
N THR A 238 -3.85 1.90 -2.98
CA THR A 238 -4.05 0.93 -1.90
C THR A 238 -3.12 1.11 -0.69
N VAL A 239 -1.88 1.58 -0.88
CA VAL A 239 -0.90 1.73 0.21
C VAL A 239 -0.47 3.20 0.40
N PRO A 240 0.17 3.55 1.54
CA PRO A 240 0.71 4.90 1.74
C PRO A 240 1.66 5.34 0.61
N PRO A 241 1.57 6.58 0.10
CA PRO A 241 2.36 7.03 -1.04
C PRO A 241 3.88 6.89 -0.93
N LYS A 242 4.48 7.12 0.25
CA LYS A 242 5.95 6.89 0.39
C LYS A 242 6.28 5.41 0.35
N MET A 243 5.41 4.55 0.89
CA MET A 243 5.55 3.10 0.78
C MET A 243 5.39 2.65 -0.68
N ALA A 244 4.37 3.15 -1.39
CA ALA A 244 4.16 2.90 -2.80
C ALA A 244 5.41 3.27 -3.63
N GLN A 245 5.97 4.46 -3.38
CA GLN A 245 7.20 4.91 -4.03
C GLN A 245 8.38 3.97 -3.76
N ARG A 246 8.58 3.54 -2.51
CA ARG A 246 9.67 2.63 -2.15
C ARG A 246 9.51 1.27 -2.84
N VAL A 247 8.33 0.67 -2.77
CA VAL A 247 8.05 -0.63 -3.38
C VAL A 247 8.21 -0.54 -4.90
N PHE A 248 7.61 0.46 -5.54
CA PHE A 248 7.70 0.65 -6.98
C PHE A 248 9.14 0.88 -7.46
N SER A 249 9.92 1.68 -6.72
CA SER A 249 11.34 1.89 -7.02
C SER A 249 12.16 0.60 -6.88
N GLY A 250 11.86 -0.23 -5.88
CA GLY A 250 12.50 -1.54 -5.71
C GLY A 250 12.19 -2.48 -6.87
N MET A 251 10.92 -2.57 -7.27
CA MET A 251 10.50 -3.36 -8.44
C MET A 251 11.19 -2.90 -9.73
N LEU A 252 11.29 -1.58 -9.93
CA LEU A 252 11.95 -0.99 -11.08
C LEU A 252 13.44 -1.37 -11.11
N ASN A 253 14.12 -1.28 -9.97
CA ASN A 253 15.53 -1.65 -9.86
C ASN A 253 15.79 -3.12 -10.18
N GLU A 254 15.03 -4.03 -9.59
CA GLU A 254 15.21 -5.48 -9.81
C GLU A 254 14.89 -5.88 -11.25
N SER A 255 13.77 -5.38 -11.80
CA SER A 255 13.40 -5.69 -13.18
C SER A 255 14.37 -5.12 -14.20
N LEU A 256 14.88 -3.89 -14.00
CA LEU A 256 15.93 -3.31 -14.85
C LEU A 256 17.25 -4.08 -14.76
N THR A 257 17.60 -4.61 -13.59
CA THR A 257 18.79 -5.47 -13.43
C THR A 257 18.66 -6.73 -14.28
N ILE A 258 17.50 -7.39 -14.25
CA ILE A 258 17.22 -8.57 -15.07
C ILE A 258 17.31 -8.23 -16.57
N LEU A 259 16.66 -7.14 -16.99
CA LEU A 259 16.68 -6.69 -18.38
C LEU A 259 18.11 -6.34 -18.83
N THR A 260 18.88 -5.62 -18.02
CA THR A 260 20.26 -5.24 -18.33
C THR A 260 21.13 -6.47 -18.56
N VAL A 261 21.07 -7.46 -17.67
CA VAL A 261 21.83 -8.70 -17.82
C VAL A 261 21.48 -9.40 -19.13
N ARG A 262 20.20 -9.51 -19.45
CA ARG A 262 19.74 -10.19 -20.67
C ARG A 262 20.17 -9.47 -21.94
N TYR A 263 19.94 -8.16 -22.04
CA TYR A 263 20.23 -7.40 -23.25
C TYR A 263 21.72 -7.14 -23.47
N THR A 264 22.55 -7.16 -22.42
CA THR A 264 24.02 -7.07 -22.56
C THR A 264 24.67 -8.38 -23.01
N GLN A 265 24.02 -9.53 -22.75
CA GLN A 265 24.50 -10.85 -23.16
C GLN A 265 24.15 -11.19 -24.62
N VAL A 266 23.33 -10.36 -25.29
CA VAL A 266 23.01 -10.53 -26.71
C VAL A 266 24.27 -10.38 -27.54
N THR A 267 24.79 -11.50 -28.03
CA THR A 267 25.97 -11.54 -28.88
C THR A 267 25.61 -11.05 -30.29
N LYS A 268 26.57 -10.42 -30.99
CA LYS A 268 26.45 -9.86 -32.35
C LYS A 268 26.26 -10.92 -33.46
N ASN A 269 25.40 -11.92 -33.28
CA ASN A 269 25.13 -12.90 -34.33
C ASN A 269 24.12 -12.40 -35.39
N CYS A 270 23.37 -11.32 -35.11
CA CYS A 270 22.65 -10.55 -36.12
C CYS A 270 23.58 -9.56 -36.86
N LYS A 271 24.62 -10.07 -37.54
CA LYS A 271 25.41 -9.28 -38.51
C LYS A 271 25.38 -9.80 -39.94
N TYR A 272 24.71 -10.91 -40.22
CA TYR A 272 24.66 -11.48 -41.57
C TYR A 272 23.23 -11.50 -42.12
N SER A 273 22.72 -10.32 -42.47
CA SER A 273 21.60 -10.21 -43.43
C SER A 273 21.31 -8.78 -43.90
N ILE A 274 21.90 -7.74 -43.31
CA ILE A 274 21.65 -6.33 -43.71
C ILE A 274 22.60 -5.83 -44.81
N LEU A 275 23.68 -6.55 -45.12
CA LEU A 275 24.46 -6.29 -46.34
C LEU A 275 24.05 -7.31 -47.40
N GLY A 276 23.01 -6.94 -48.15
CA GLY A 276 22.95 -7.37 -49.54
C GLY A 276 24.21 -6.85 -50.22
N THR A 277 25.16 -7.74 -50.47
CA THR A 277 26.19 -7.52 -51.47
C THR A 277 25.91 -8.48 -52.59
N GLU A 278 25.42 -7.88 -53.66
CA GLU A 278 25.36 -8.38 -55.01
C GLU A 278 26.63 -9.15 -55.37
N LYS A 279 26.46 -10.14 -56.26
CA LYS A 279 27.53 -10.78 -57.02
C LYS A 279 28.48 -9.71 -57.56
N GLU A 280 29.78 -9.91 -57.40
CA GLU A 280 30.70 -9.62 -58.50
C GLU A 280 31.97 -10.48 -58.41
N ASP A 281 32.17 -11.22 -59.50
CA ASP A 281 33.43 -11.82 -59.92
C ASP A 281 34.55 -10.77 -60.01
N SER A 282 35.79 -11.27 -60.04
CA SER A 282 37.01 -10.61 -60.52
C SER A 282 37.98 -10.06 -59.47
N SER A 283 39.02 -10.86 -59.21
CA SER A 283 40.44 -10.51 -59.38
C SER A 283 40.95 -9.12 -58.98
N LYS A 284 41.98 -9.18 -58.11
CA LYS A 284 43.14 -8.26 -57.96
C LYS A 284 42.98 -7.00 -57.09
N THR A 285 43.67 -7.07 -55.94
CA THR A 285 44.70 -6.12 -55.47
C THR A 285 44.50 -4.62 -55.75
N HIS A 286 44.26 -3.81 -54.71
CA HIS A 286 45.22 -2.82 -54.19
C HIS A 286 44.57 -1.76 -53.27
N ILE A 287 45.28 -1.50 -52.16
CA ILE A 287 45.64 -0.19 -51.58
C ILE A 287 44.55 0.67 -50.90
N ALA A 288 44.87 0.93 -49.63
CA ALA A 288 44.38 1.94 -48.71
C ALA A 288 44.21 3.37 -49.26
N ARG A 289 43.22 4.10 -48.70
CA ARG A 289 43.33 5.40 -47.97
C ARG A 289 41.92 5.99 -47.80
N LEU A 290 41.46 6.16 -46.57
CA LEU A 290 41.51 7.42 -45.78
C LEU A 290 40.80 8.59 -46.47
N CYS A 291 39.53 8.78 -46.10
CA CYS A 291 39.01 10.01 -45.51
C CYS A 291 38.10 9.60 -44.35
#